data_AF-A0A975VNH2-F1
#
_entry.id   AF-A0A975VNH2-F1
#
_cell.length_a   1.000
_cell.length_b   1.000
_cell.length_c   1.000
_cell.angle_alpha   90.00
_cell.angle_beta   90.00
_cell.angle_gamma   90.00
#
_symmetry.space_group_name_H-M   'P 1'
#
loop_
_entity.id
_entity.type
_entity.pdbx_description
1 polymer ?
#
loop_
_entity_poly.entity_id
_entity_poly.type
_entity_poly.pdbx_seq_one_letter_code
_entity_poly.pdbx_strand_id
1 'polypeptide(L)'
;MSNHRHPKPAEPSATGDYRGAQTGEDVTRRNVRAMHQLEEAANARRSGADRVASAIARFCGSMTFVWIHVVVFSAWIGYNALPWFEHFDPYPFTFLTLVVSLEAIFLSTFILISQNYDMRISERRNQLDLQINLLAEQENTKALQILERIARKVGAHHVSDDPQVKALEEATRPDALVDQIEEAWRDEAGGQAPKTPS
;
A
#
# COMPACT_ATOMS: atom_id res chain seq x y z
N MET A 1 42.45 -70.01 27.65
CA MET A 1 41.12 -69.66 27.10
C MET A 1 40.21 -69.24 28.25
N SER A 2 39.84 -67.95 28.35
CA SER A 2 38.55 -67.46 28.92
C SER A 2 38.58 -65.93 29.09
N ASN A 3 37.91 -65.28 28.14
CA ASN A 3 37.06 -64.09 28.22
C ASN A 3 37.15 -63.17 29.46
N HIS A 4 37.52 -61.89 29.23
CA HIS A 4 37.17 -60.75 30.08
C HIS A 4 36.73 -59.55 29.23
N ARG A 5 35.59 -58.98 29.61
CA ARG A 5 34.78 -57.94 28.94
C ARG A 5 35.46 -56.57 28.93
N HIS A 6 35.21 -55.79 27.87
CA HIS A 6 35.04 -54.34 27.99
C HIS A 6 33.90 -53.87 27.05
N PRO A 7 32.98 -53.00 27.49
CA PRO A 7 31.88 -52.51 26.67
C PRO A 7 32.37 -51.39 25.74
N LYS A 8 31.97 -51.44 24.47
CA LYS A 8 32.19 -50.37 23.50
C LYS A 8 31.36 -49.14 23.93
N PRO A 9 31.92 -47.92 23.97
CA PRO A 9 31.13 -46.73 24.26
C PRO A 9 30.01 -46.60 23.22
N ALA A 10 28.79 -46.31 23.67
CA ALA A 10 27.68 -46.02 22.78
C ALA A 10 28.06 -44.83 21.89
N GLU A 11 28.06 -45.04 20.57
CA GLU A 11 28.05 -43.94 19.62
C GLU A 11 26.84 -43.06 19.96
N PRO A 12 27.00 -41.73 20.12
CA PRO A 12 25.84 -40.86 20.11
C PRO A 12 25.20 -41.03 18.74
N SER A 13 24.07 -41.73 18.70
CA SER A 13 23.19 -41.79 17.55
C SER A 13 22.78 -40.36 17.22
N ALA A 14 23.55 -39.72 16.34
CA ALA A 14 23.27 -38.43 15.74
C ALA A 14 22.12 -38.54 14.72
N THR A 15 21.12 -39.34 15.05
CA THR A 15 19.77 -39.30 14.48
C THR A 15 18.90 -38.44 15.39
N GLY A 16 19.43 -37.28 15.76
CA GLY A 16 18.64 -36.16 16.28
C GLY A 16 18.03 -35.43 15.09
N ASP A 17 16.91 -35.96 14.61
CA ASP A 17 15.75 -35.21 14.12
C ASP A 17 15.99 -33.81 13.50
N TYR A 18 16.79 -33.72 12.43
CA TYR A 18 16.82 -32.55 11.54
C TYR A 18 15.77 -32.64 10.43
N ARG A 19 14.70 -33.44 10.62
CA ARG A 19 13.72 -33.77 9.57
C ARG A 19 12.32 -33.17 9.81
N GLY A 20 12.25 -32.07 10.56
CA GLY A 20 10.99 -31.40 10.89
C GLY A 20 10.66 -30.14 10.06
N ALA A 21 11.53 -29.71 9.13
CA ALA A 21 11.31 -28.46 8.38
C ALA A 21 11.49 -28.67 6.87
N GLN A 22 10.71 -29.56 6.25
CA GLN A 22 10.74 -29.74 4.80
C GLN A 22 9.35 -30.03 4.24
N THR A 23 8.59 -28.97 3.92
CA THR A 23 7.85 -28.86 2.66
C THR A 23 7.54 -27.38 2.41
N GLY A 24 7.66 -26.92 1.15
CA GLY A 24 7.18 -25.57 0.77
C GLY A 24 5.69 -25.38 1.03
N GLU A 25 4.93 -26.48 1.11
CA GLU A 25 3.53 -26.49 1.54
C GLU A 25 3.34 -26.06 2.99
N ASP A 26 4.21 -26.48 3.93
CA ASP A 26 4.09 -26.05 5.33
C ASP A 26 4.40 -24.56 5.50
N VAL A 27 5.40 -24.05 4.78
CA VAL A 27 5.72 -22.61 4.77
C VAL A 27 4.56 -21.82 4.14
N THR A 28 4.02 -22.28 3.01
CA THR A 28 2.89 -21.65 2.35
C THR A 28 1.64 -21.67 3.23
N ARG A 29 1.32 -22.81 3.85
CA ARG A 29 0.14 -22.98 4.71
C ARG A 29 0.26 -22.15 5.99
N ARG A 30 1.47 -21.96 6.53
CA ARG A 30 1.76 -21.09 7.67
C ARG A 30 1.67 -19.60 7.30
N ASN A 31 2.16 -19.22 6.11
CA ASN A 31 2.04 -17.86 5.59
C ASN A 31 0.57 -17.50 5.30
N VAL A 32 -0.19 -18.38 4.66
CA VAL A 32 -1.62 -18.18 4.38
C VAL A 32 -2.42 -18.03 5.68
N ARG A 33 -2.13 -18.86 6.70
CA ARG A 33 -2.79 -18.77 8.00
C ARG A 33 -2.41 -17.50 8.77
N ALA A 34 -1.16 -17.05 8.68
CA ALA A 34 -0.71 -15.79 9.27
C ALA A 34 -1.36 -14.57 8.58
N MET A 35 -1.48 -14.59 7.25
CA MET A 35 -2.17 -13.55 6.48
C MET A 35 -3.66 -13.47 6.85
N HIS A 36 -4.35 -14.61 6.93
CA HIS A 36 -5.76 -14.65 7.30
C HIS A 36 -6.02 -14.15 8.73
N GLN A 37 -5.12 -14.45 9.68
CA GLN A 37 -5.23 -13.94 11.05
C GLN A 37 -4.96 -12.43 11.17
N LEU A 38 -4.02 -11.91 10.37
CA LEU A 38 -3.75 -10.47 10.28
C LEU A 38 -4.93 -9.72 9.64
N GLU A 39 -5.53 -10.30 8.59
CA GLU A 39 -6.74 -9.77 7.98
C GLU A 39 -7.92 -9.80 8.95
N GLU A 40 -8.17 -10.91 9.64
CA GLU A 40 -9.24 -11.02 10.64
C GLU A 40 -9.06 -10.05 11.80
N ALA A 41 -7.84 -9.87 12.32
CA ALA A 41 -7.55 -8.91 13.39
C ALA A 41 -7.72 -7.45 12.91
N ALA A 42 -7.34 -7.15 11.66
CA ALA A 42 -7.57 -5.85 11.04
C ALA A 42 -9.05 -5.59 10.74
N ASN A 43 -9.80 -6.63 10.37
CA ASN A 43 -11.23 -6.57 10.04
C ASN A 43 -12.09 -6.45 11.32
N ALA A 44 -11.72 -7.15 12.38
CA ALA A 44 -12.41 -7.12 13.68
C ALA A 44 -12.39 -5.73 14.35
N ARG A 45 -11.34 -4.94 14.14
CA ARG A 45 -11.24 -3.55 14.65
C ARG A 45 -11.96 -2.51 13.78
N ARG A 46 -12.44 -2.88 12.59
CA ARG A 46 -12.91 -1.96 11.54
C ARG A 46 -14.39 -2.13 11.15
N SER A 47 -14.92 -3.34 11.29
CA SER A 47 -16.12 -3.83 10.59
C SER A 47 -17.37 -2.93 10.60
N GLY A 48 -17.69 -2.25 11.71
CA GLY A 48 -18.90 -1.40 11.79
C GLY A 48 -18.74 -0.04 11.12
N ALA A 49 -17.79 0.76 11.61
CA ALA A 49 -17.58 2.13 11.14
C ALA A 49 -17.04 2.18 9.71
N ASP A 50 -16.17 1.25 9.33
CA ASP A 50 -15.61 1.21 7.97
C ASP A 50 -16.65 0.85 6.93
N ARG A 51 -17.61 -0.02 7.27
CA ARG A 51 -18.68 -0.42 6.35
C ARG A 51 -19.65 0.74 6.10
N VAL A 52 -19.95 1.51 7.14
CA VAL A 52 -20.73 2.75 7.01
C VAL A 52 -19.95 3.81 6.24
N ALA A 53 -18.68 4.03 6.56
CA ALA A 53 -17.82 4.97 5.86
C ALA A 53 -17.69 4.62 4.37
N SER A 54 -17.51 3.34 4.03
CA SER A 54 -17.43 2.86 2.64
C SER A 54 -18.76 3.01 1.89
N ALA A 55 -19.89 2.79 2.56
CA ALA A 55 -21.21 3.01 1.97
C ALA A 55 -21.44 4.51 1.67
N ILE A 56 -21.10 5.37 2.63
CA ILE A 56 -21.18 6.83 2.48
C ILE A 56 -20.23 7.32 1.38
N ALA A 57 -18.98 6.85 1.36
CA ALA A 57 -17.99 7.16 0.33
C ALA A 57 -18.51 6.89 -1.08
N ARG A 58 -19.06 5.67 -1.29
CA ARG A 58 -19.62 5.24 -2.57
C ARG A 58 -20.88 6.02 -2.95
N PHE A 59 -21.68 6.41 -1.96
CA PHE A 59 -22.90 7.17 -2.17
C PHE A 59 -22.59 8.62 -2.55
N CYS A 60 -21.72 9.30 -1.81
CA CYS A 60 -21.29 10.67 -2.09
C CYS A 60 -20.50 10.78 -3.40
N GLY A 61 -19.75 9.74 -3.78
CA GLY A 61 -19.03 9.68 -5.06
C GLY A 61 -19.91 9.32 -6.26
N SER A 62 -21.20 9.00 -6.07
CA SER A 62 -22.10 8.58 -7.14
C SER A 62 -22.82 9.76 -7.79
N MET A 63 -22.84 9.78 -9.12
CA MET A 63 -23.63 10.76 -9.89
C MET A 63 -25.14 10.65 -9.61
N THR A 64 -25.61 9.50 -9.14
CA THR A 64 -27.02 9.29 -8.76
C THR A 64 -27.44 10.21 -7.61
N PHE A 65 -26.55 10.53 -6.67
CA PHE A 65 -26.84 11.42 -5.55
C PHE A 65 -27.24 12.82 -6.03
N VAL A 66 -26.49 13.35 -6.99
CA VAL A 66 -26.73 14.68 -7.59
C VAL A 66 -28.11 14.72 -8.27
N TRP A 67 -28.43 13.68 -9.05
CA TRP A 67 -29.73 13.60 -9.73
C TRP A 67 -30.92 13.57 -8.76
N ILE A 68 -30.80 12.86 -7.64
CA ILE A 68 -31.86 12.84 -6.61
C ILE A 68 -32.09 14.27 -6.08
N HIS A 69 -31.02 15.02 -5.78
CA HIS A 69 -31.14 16.39 -5.26
C HIS A 69 -31.78 17.33 -6.29
N VAL A 70 -31.36 17.24 -7.54
CA VAL A 70 -31.94 18.02 -8.64
C VAL A 70 -33.45 17.75 -8.74
N VAL A 71 -33.87 16.49 -8.69
CA VAL A 71 -35.30 16.13 -8.74
C VAL A 71 -36.05 16.64 -7.53
N VAL A 72 -35.51 16.45 -6.31
CA VAL A 72 -36.15 16.91 -5.06
C VAL A 72 -36.31 18.43 -5.05
N PHE A 73 -35.26 19.19 -5.38
CA PHE A 73 -35.34 20.65 -5.43
C PHE A 73 -36.27 21.13 -6.54
N SER A 74 -36.22 20.51 -7.72
CA SER A 74 -37.13 20.85 -8.82
C SER A 74 -38.59 20.57 -8.44
N ALA A 75 -38.85 19.46 -7.74
CA ALA A 75 -40.18 19.12 -7.24
C ALA A 75 -40.65 20.11 -6.17
N TRP A 76 -39.77 20.54 -5.25
CA TRP A 76 -40.09 21.53 -4.22
C TRP A 76 -40.42 22.90 -4.82
N ILE A 77 -39.60 23.36 -5.76
CA ILE A 77 -39.81 24.61 -6.49
C ILE A 77 -41.11 24.51 -7.30
N GLY A 78 -41.33 23.41 -8.02
CA GLY A 78 -42.55 23.18 -8.79
C GLY A 78 -43.80 23.20 -7.91
N TYR A 79 -43.76 22.51 -6.76
CA TYR A 79 -44.87 22.49 -5.81
C TYR A 79 -45.21 23.89 -5.27
N ASN A 80 -44.19 24.68 -4.90
CA ASN A 80 -44.39 26.04 -4.38
C ASN A 80 -44.60 27.12 -5.46
N ALA A 81 -44.33 26.83 -6.73
CA ALA A 81 -44.58 27.75 -7.85
C ALA A 81 -45.96 27.56 -8.49
N LEU A 82 -46.64 26.43 -8.22
CA LEU A 82 -47.97 26.17 -8.76
C LEU A 82 -49.04 26.95 -7.97
N PRO A 83 -49.83 27.83 -8.62
CA PRO A 83 -50.81 28.69 -7.93
C PRO A 83 -52.04 27.93 -7.40
N TRP A 84 -52.06 26.60 -7.54
CA TRP A 84 -53.15 25.71 -7.14
C TRP A 84 -52.94 25.14 -5.74
N PHE A 85 -51.74 25.27 -5.18
CA PHE A 85 -51.38 24.84 -3.84
C PHE A 85 -51.09 26.05 -2.96
N GLU A 86 -51.34 25.91 -1.66
CA GLU A 86 -50.96 26.93 -0.67
C GLU A 86 -49.43 27.04 -0.66
N HIS A 87 -48.91 28.27 -0.81
CA HIS A 87 -47.47 28.53 -0.91
C HIS A 87 -46.82 28.30 0.47
N PHE A 88 -46.39 27.07 0.72
CA PHE A 88 -45.76 26.67 1.98
C PHE A 88 -44.41 27.37 2.20
N ASP A 89 -43.63 27.56 1.13
CA ASP A 89 -42.33 28.24 1.13
C ASP A 89 -42.31 29.28 -0.01
N PRO A 90 -42.82 30.52 0.22
CA PRO A 90 -42.83 31.57 -0.79
C PRO A 90 -41.42 32.00 -1.17
N TYR A 91 -41.25 32.50 -2.40
CA TYR A 91 -39.99 33.12 -2.83
C TYR A 91 -39.57 34.20 -1.82
N PRO A 92 -38.39 34.13 -1.19
CA PRO A 92 -37.13 33.52 -1.67
C PRO A 92 -36.78 32.09 -1.17
N PHE A 93 -37.74 31.25 -0.79
CA PHE A 93 -37.55 29.86 -0.33
C PHE A 93 -36.63 29.73 0.91
N THR A 94 -37.05 30.32 2.04
CA THR A 94 -36.24 30.36 3.26
C THR A 94 -36.05 28.97 3.88
N PHE A 95 -37.07 28.11 3.83
CA PHE A 95 -36.97 26.76 4.39
C PHE A 95 -36.06 25.87 3.55
N LEU A 96 -36.20 25.90 2.22
CA LEU A 96 -35.30 25.16 1.34
C LEU A 96 -33.85 25.58 1.56
N THR A 97 -33.59 26.89 1.66
CA THR A 97 -32.24 27.41 1.90
C THR A 97 -31.65 26.89 3.22
N LEU A 98 -32.45 26.87 4.30
CA LEU A 98 -32.05 26.32 5.60
C LEU A 98 -31.67 24.84 5.49
N VAL A 99 -32.54 24.03 4.86
CA VAL A 99 -32.30 22.59 4.70
C VAL A 99 -31.05 22.33 3.86
N VAL A 100 -30.89 23.03 2.74
CA VAL A 100 -29.71 22.91 1.86
C VAL A 100 -28.43 23.29 2.60
N SER A 101 -28.45 24.36 3.41
CA SER A 101 -27.27 24.76 4.17
C SER A 101 -26.85 23.72 5.21
N LEU A 102 -27.82 23.11 5.90
CA LEU A 102 -27.57 22.05 6.85
C LEU A 102 -27.07 20.77 6.17
N GLU A 103 -27.69 20.40 5.04
CA GLU A 103 -27.29 19.27 4.22
C GLU A 103 -25.85 19.41 3.71
N ALA A 104 -25.46 20.60 3.27
CA ALA A 104 -24.10 20.88 2.81
C ALA A 104 -23.04 20.65 3.91
N ILE A 105 -23.35 20.97 5.17
CA ILE A 105 -22.47 20.71 6.32
C ILE A 105 -22.30 19.20 6.53
N PHE A 106 -23.40 18.44 6.49
CA PHE A 106 -23.34 16.98 6.60
C PHE A 106 -22.56 16.35 5.45
N LEU A 107 -22.79 16.80 4.21
CA LEU A 107 -22.06 16.33 3.04
C LEU A 107 -20.56 16.60 3.17
N SER A 108 -20.17 17.81 3.56
CA SER A 108 -18.77 18.15 3.77
C SER A 108 -18.12 17.28 4.84
N THR A 109 -18.84 17.02 5.93
CA THR A 109 -18.37 16.14 7.02
C THR A 109 -18.23 14.70 6.56
N PHE A 110 -19.20 14.17 5.82
CA PHE A 110 -19.17 12.83 5.26
C PHE A 110 -18.05 12.66 4.22
N ILE A 111 -17.85 13.65 3.36
CA ILE A 111 -16.73 13.69 2.41
C ILE A 111 -15.41 13.67 3.17
N LEU A 112 -15.25 14.49 4.24
CA LEU A 112 -14.03 14.52 5.03
C LEU A 112 -13.75 13.17 5.71
N ILE A 113 -14.78 12.52 6.27
CA ILE A 113 -14.65 11.18 6.87
C ILE A 113 -14.25 10.15 5.82
N SER A 114 -14.88 10.19 4.64
CA SER A 114 -14.54 9.32 3.51
C SER A 114 -13.09 9.53 3.06
N GLN A 115 -12.68 10.77 2.88
CA GLN A 115 -11.32 11.13 2.47
C GLN A 115 -10.29 10.68 3.50
N ASN A 116 -10.54 10.90 4.79
CA ASN A 116 -9.66 10.45 5.86
C ASN A 116 -9.55 8.92 5.89
N TYR A 117 -10.65 8.20 5.61
CA TYR A 117 -10.63 6.75 5.49
C TYR A 117 -9.77 6.25 4.33
N ASP A 118 -10.00 6.79 3.14
CA ASP A 118 -9.28 6.43 1.92
C ASP A 118 -7.79 6.78 2.05
N MET A 119 -7.46 7.93 2.65
CA MET A 119 -6.09 8.33 2.95
C MET A 119 -5.39 7.31 3.87
N ARG A 120 -6.06 6.84 4.92
CA ARG A 120 -5.50 5.81 5.82
C ARG A 120 -5.30 4.46 5.12
N ILE A 121 -6.16 4.09 4.19
CA ILE A 121 -5.96 2.87 3.38
C ILE A 121 -4.79 3.07 2.41
N SER A 122 -4.75 4.21 1.73
CA SER A 122 -3.69 4.55 0.78
C SER A 122 -2.32 4.53 1.44
N GLU A 123 -2.20 5.14 2.63
CA GLU A 123 -0.96 5.15 3.40
C GLU A 123 -0.50 3.74 3.77
N ARG A 124 -1.43 2.87 4.22
CA ARG A 124 -1.10 1.48 4.52
C ARG A 124 -0.61 0.72 3.27
N ARG A 125 -1.26 0.94 2.12
CA ARG A 125 -0.84 0.32 0.85
C ARG A 125 0.56 0.79 0.46
N ASN A 126 0.81 2.09 0.53
CA ASN A 126 2.12 2.67 0.23
C ASN A 126 3.24 2.09 1.11
N GLN A 127 2.99 1.93 2.41
CA GLN A 127 3.95 1.30 3.32
C GLN A 127 4.22 -0.17 2.99
N LEU A 128 3.21 -0.92 2.55
CA LEU A 128 3.38 -2.31 2.14
C LEU A 128 4.15 -2.40 0.81
N ASP A 129 3.81 -1.55 -0.15
CA ASP A 129 4.47 -1.48 -1.46
C ASP A 129 5.96 -1.14 -1.30
N LEU A 130 6.29 -0.18 -0.42
CA LEU A 130 7.67 0.16 -0.08
C LEU A 130 8.42 -1.04 0.51
N GLN A 131 7.81 -1.77 1.45
CA GLN A 131 8.43 -2.96 2.05
C GLN A 131 8.67 -4.07 1.03
N ILE A 132 7.70 -4.32 0.15
CA ILE A 132 7.84 -5.31 -0.93
C ILE A 132 8.99 -4.90 -1.87
N ASN A 133 9.08 -3.61 -2.21
CA ASN A 133 10.12 -3.10 -3.07
C ASN A 133 11.52 -3.28 -2.46
N LEU A 134 11.70 -2.90 -1.19
CA LEU A 134 12.96 -3.10 -0.47
C LEU A 134 13.34 -4.58 -0.36
N LEU A 135 12.36 -5.46 -0.11
CA LEU A 135 12.61 -6.89 -0.06
C LEU A 135 13.04 -7.44 -1.42
N ALA A 136 12.37 -7.02 -2.49
CA ALA A 136 12.71 -7.41 -3.85
C ALA A 136 14.13 -6.93 -4.23
N GLU A 137 14.52 -5.73 -3.83
CA GLU A 137 15.87 -5.20 -4.03
C GLU A 137 16.93 -6.03 -3.29
N GLN A 138 16.66 -6.41 -2.04
CA GLN A 138 17.53 -7.30 -1.27
C GLN A 138 17.66 -8.69 -1.88
N GLU A 139 16.55 -9.26 -2.35
CA GLU A 139 16.54 -10.56 -3.04
C GLU A 139 17.30 -10.50 -4.36
N ASN A 140 17.11 -9.44 -5.14
CA ASN A 140 17.84 -9.20 -6.38
C ASN A 140 19.36 -9.08 -6.12
N THR A 141 19.75 -8.31 -5.11
CA THR A 141 21.15 -8.18 -4.69
C THR A 141 21.75 -9.53 -4.30
N LYS A 142 21.02 -10.34 -3.52
CA LYS A 142 21.47 -11.69 -3.16
C LYS A 142 21.58 -12.61 -4.38
N ALA A 143 20.65 -12.52 -5.32
CA ALA A 143 20.70 -13.28 -6.56
C ALA A 143 21.94 -12.92 -7.39
N LEU A 144 22.23 -11.62 -7.54
CA LEU A 144 23.45 -11.13 -8.21
C LEU A 144 24.72 -11.63 -7.50
N GLN A 145 24.80 -11.57 -6.18
CA GLN A 145 25.94 -12.10 -5.41
C GLN A 145 26.15 -13.61 -5.61
N ILE A 146 25.06 -14.38 -5.67
CA ILE A 146 25.14 -15.83 -5.93
C ILE A 146 25.61 -16.07 -7.37
N LEU A 147 25.08 -15.34 -8.35
CA LEU A 147 25.49 -15.42 -9.75
C LEU A 147 26.98 -15.06 -9.91
N GLU A 148 27.46 -14.01 -9.25
CA GLU A 148 28.88 -13.61 -9.24
C GLU A 148 29.78 -14.70 -8.63
N ARG A 149 29.35 -15.33 -7.52
CA ARG A 149 30.06 -16.47 -6.92
C ARG A 149 30.11 -17.68 -7.86
N ILE A 150 29.03 -17.96 -8.59
CA ILE A 150 28.99 -19.04 -9.59
C ILE A 150 29.90 -18.70 -10.78
N ALA A 151 29.81 -17.48 -11.32
CA ALA A 151 30.64 -17.03 -12.44
C ALA A 151 32.14 -17.13 -12.12
N ARG A 152 32.56 -16.72 -10.91
CA ARG A 152 33.94 -16.91 -10.43
C ARG A 152 34.34 -18.39 -10.39
N LYS A 153 33.45 -19.26 -9.90
CA LYS A 153 33.74 -20.70 -9.74
C LYS A 153 33.80 -21.46 -11.06
N VAL A 154 33.08 -21.00 -12.08
CA VAL A 154 33.05 -21.60 -13.43
C VAL A 154 34.21 -21.08 -14.31
N GLY A 155 35.04 -20.15 -13.81
CA GLY A 155 36.16 -19.59 -14.58
C GLY A 155 35.73 -18.57 -15.63
N ALA A 156 34.50 -18.07 -15.56
CA ALA A 156 33.93 -17.08 -16.48
C ALA A 156 34.37 -15.65 -16.12
N HIS A 157 35.68 -15.42 -15.89
CA HIS A 157 36.23 -14.10 -15.57
C HIS A 157 35.98 -13.04 -16.66
N HIS A 158 35.62 -13.46 -17.87
CA HIS A 158 35.44 -12.57 -19.02
C HIS A 158 34.06 -11.90 -19.04
N VAL A 159 33.11 -12.33 -18.20
CA VAL A 159 31.76 -11.71 -18.07
C VAL A 159 31.75 -10.56 -17.07
N SER A 160 32.65 -10.57 -16.07
CA SER A 160 32.81 -9.46 -15.11
C SER A 160 33.44 -8.19 -15.71
N ASP A 161 33.98 -8.26 -16.93
CA ASP A 161 34.52 -7.10 -17.65
C ASP A 161 33.55 -6.50 -18.67
N ASP A 162 32.34 -7.03 -18.76
CA ASP A 162 31.31 -6.49 -19.66
C ASP A 162 30.79 -5.15 -19.11
N PRO A 163 30.90 -4.03 -19.87
CA PRO A 163 30.48 -2.70 -19.42
C PRO A 163 29.05 -2.63 -18.91
N GLN A 164 28.15 -3.47 -19.43
CA GLN A 164 26.74 -3.51 -19.03
C GLN A 164 26.53 -4.13 -17.63
N VAL A 165 27.37 -5.07 -17.21
CA VAL A 165 27.27 -5.72 -15.89
C VAL A 165 27.77 -4.76 -14.80
N LYS A 166 28.86 -4.02 -15.05
CA LYS A 166 29.35 -2.98 -14.13
C LYS A 166 28.33 -1.84 -13.96
N ALA A 167 27.66 -1.42 -15.04
CA ALA A 167 26.64 -0.39 -14.98
C ALA A 167 25.39 -0.80 -14.16
N LEU A 168 24.98 -2.08 -14.23
CA LEU A 168 23.87 -2.61 -13.43
C LEU A 168 24.24 -2.77 -11.94
N GLU A 169 25.49 -3.14 -11.66
CA GLU A 169 26.01 -3.25 -10.29
C GLU A 169 26.10 -1.88 -9.61
N GLU A 170 26.49 -0.85 -10.36
CA GLU A 170 26.58 0.54 -9.90
C GLU A 170 25.18 1.16 -9.64
N ALA A 171 24.19 0.88 -10.50
CA ALA A 171 22.81 1.33 -10.35
C ALA A 171 22.03 0.66 -9.19
N THR A 172 22.51 -0.48 -8.70
CA THR A 172 21.89 -1.21 -7.56
C THR A 172 22.54 -0.83 -6.20
N ARG A 173 23.59 -0.01 -6.24
CA ARG A 173 24.25 0.77 -5.17
C ARG A 173 23.32 1.65 -4.31
N PRO A 174 22.83 1.29 -3.10
CA PRO A 174 21.97 2.20 -2.34
C PRO A 174 22.67 3.52 -1.99
N ASP A 175 23.97 3.48 -1.74
CA ASP A 175 24.78 4.67 -1.43
C ASP A 175 24.94 5.60 -2.65
N ALA A 176 25.04 5.04 -3.87
CA ALA A 176 25.21 5.81 -5.10
C ALA A 176 23.91 6.50 -5.55
N LEU A 177 22.75 5.92 -5.21
CA LEU A 177 21.44 6.56 -5.42
C LEU A 177 21.27 7.81 -4.55
N VAL A 178 21.78 7.80 -3.31
CA VAL A 178 21.74 8.98 -2.42
C VAL A 178 22.58 10.12 -3.00
N ASP A 179 23.80 9.82 -3.45
CA ASP A 179 24.70 10.82 -4.04
C ASP A 179 24.14 11.38 -5.36
N GLN A 180 23.54 10.54 -6.21
CA GLN A 180 22.90 10.98 -7.47
C GLN A 180 21.66 11.84 -7.24
N ILE A 181 20.86 11.55 -6.20
CA ILE A 181 19.72 12.38 -5.83
C ILE A 181 20.23 13.73 -5.31
N GLU A 182 21.31 13.76 -4.52
CA GLU A 182 21.88 15.02 -4.01
C GLU A 182 22.49 15.88 -5.14
N GLU A 183 23.15 15.26 -6.12
CA GLU A 183 23.68 15.97 -7.30
C GLU A 183 22.58 16.51 -8.22
N ALA A 184 21.53 15.72 -8.50
CA ALA A 184 20.41 16.17 -9.32
C ALA A 184 19.67 17.37 -8.71
N TRP A 185 19.50 17.37 -7.38
CA TRP A 185 18.89 18.50 -6.66
C TRP A 185 19.80 19.74 -6.64
N ARG A 186 21.12 19.55 -6.65
CA ARG A 186 22.11 20.64 -6.70
C ARG A 186 22.18 21.31 -8.09
N ASP A 187 22.05 20.53 -9.15
CA ASP A 187 22.01 21.03 -10.53
C ASP A 187 20.70 21.79 -10.83
N GLU A 188 19.56 21.29 -10.33
CA GLU A 188 18.28 22.02 -10.43
C GLU A 188 18.31 23.34 -9.62
N ALA A 189 18.91 23.34 -8.43
CA ALA A 189 19.08 24.55 -7.62
C ALA A 189 20.08 25.56 -8.23
N GLY A 190 21.10 25.07 -8.95
CA GLY A 190 22.10 25.90 -9.64
C GLY A 190 21.61 26.52 -10.96
N GLY A 191 20.64 25.89 -11.63
CA GLY A 191 20.04 26.38 -12.88
C GLY A 191 19.05 27.54 -12.71
N GLN A 192 18.58 27.81 -11.50
CA GLN A 192 17.60 28.86 -11.18
C GLN A 192 18.27 30.14 -10.67
N ALA A 193 19.43 30.55 -11.19
CA ALA A 193 19.96 31.90 -10.95
C ALA A 193 19.19 32.91 -11.84
N PRO A 194 18.55 33.95 -11.29
CA PRO A 194 17.74 34.87 -12.06
C PRO A 194 18.64 35.71 -12.97
N LYS A 195 18.47 35.57 -14.30
CA LYS A 195 19.04 36.54 -15.24
C LYS A 195 18.32 37.86 -15.06
N THR A 196 18.98 38.82 -14.41
CA THR A 196 18.57 40.21 -14.38
C THR A 196 18.61 40.78 -15.79
N PRO A 197 17.50 41.32 -16.33
CA PRO A 197 17.54 42.03 -17.60
C PRO A 197 18.24 43.37 -17.38
N SER A 198 19.23 43.67 -18.24
CA SER A 198 19.91 44.96 -18.33
C SER A 198 19.01 46.05 -18.89
#